data_AF-A0A2N2PNA4-F1
#
_entry.id   AF-A0A2N2PNA4-F1
#
_cell.length_a   1.000
_cell.length_b   1.000
_cell.length_c   1.000
_cell.angle_alpha   90.00
_cell.angle_beta   90.00
_cell.angle_gamma   90.00
#
_symmetry.space_group_name_H-M   'P 1'
#
loop_
_entity.id
_entity.type
_entity.pdbx_description
1 polymer ?
#
loop_
_entity_poly.entity_id
_entity_poly.type
_entity_poly.pdbx_seq_one_letter_code
_entity_poly.pdbx_strand_id
1 'polypeptide(L)'
;MKVALEIGETLEVAILEENRVVSTLSLTLRAPGVTRRVVSDAPAKSSASAPASKGGRKRRAISPEGRARMAAAQKARWAARKAKADQSNENQG
;
A
#
# COMPACT_ATOMS: atom_id res chain seq x y z
N MET A 1 22.46 -10.16 13.15
CA MET A 1 21.64 -10.75 14.23
C MET A 1 20.51 -11.54 13.60
N LYS A 2 20.12 -12.68 14.18
CA LYS A 2 18.98 -13.48 13.73
C LYS A 2 17.91 -13.42 14.82
N VAL A 3 16.70 -13.06 14.43
CA VAL A 3 15.53 -13.03 15.33
C VAL A 3 14.51 -14.03 14.77
N ALA A 4 14.01 -14.91 15.62
CA ALA A 4 12.89 -15.80 15.32
C ALA A 4 11.63 -15.14 15.87
N LEU A 5 10.55 -15.14 15.09
CA LEU A 5 9.25 -14.63 15.50
C LEU A 5 8.24 -15.77 15.40
N GLU A 6 7.34 -15.85 16.37
CA GLU A 6 6.18 -16.74 16.31
C GLU A 6 5.00 -16.07 15.60
N ILE A 7 4.06 -16.87 15.09
CA ILE A 7 2.87 -16.33 14.41
C ILE A 7 2.05 -15.51 15.41
N GLY A 8 1.79 -14.25 15.08
CA GLY A 8 1.08 -13.29 15.93
C GLY A 8 2.01 -12.41 16.76
N GLU A 9 3.30 -12.73 16.83
CA GLU A 9 4.29 -11.91 17.51
C GLU A 9 4.66 -10.69 16.66
N THR A 10 4.88 -9.55 17.33
CA THR A 10 5.28 -8.30 16.70
C THR A 10 6.64 -7.87 17.20
N LEU A 11 7.57 -7.68 16.28
CA LEU A 11 8.88 -7.10 16.52
C LEU A 11 8.83 -5.60 16.28
N GLU A 12 9.13 -4.82 17.31
CA GLU A 12 9.33 -3.37 17.18
C GLU A 12 10.84 -3.10 17.05
N VAL A 13 11.21 -2.37 15.99
CA VAL A 13 12.59 -1.99 15.70
C VAL A 13 12.68 -0.47 15.73
N ALA A 14 13.40 0.07 16.71
CA ALA A 14 13.74 1.49 16.74
C ALA A 14 14.91 1.76 15.77
N ILE A 15 14.71 2.72 14.87
CA ILE A 15 15.79 3.32 14.08
C ILE A 15 16.36 4.46 14.90
N LEU A 16 17.65 4.36 15.20
CA LEU A 16 18.41 5.37 15.92
C LEU A 16 19.27 6.17 14.94
N GLU A 17 19.32 7.48 15.12
CA GLU A 17 20.33 8.36 14.54
C GLU A 17 21.17 8.92 15.70
N GLU A 18 22.48 8.68 15.65
CA GLU A 18 23.42 8.90 16.76
C GLU A 18 22.97 8.21 18.05
N ASN A 19 22.25 8.92 18.91
CA ASN A 19 21.73 8.40 20.18
C ASN A 19 20.23 8.72 20.39
N ARG A 20 19.50 9.04 19.30
CA ARG A 20 18.08 9.40 19.34
C ARG A 20 17.26 8.46 18.45
N VAL A 21 16.10 8.01 18.95
CA VAL A 21 15.13 7.27 18.13
C VAL A 21 14.46 8.24 17.16
N VAL A 22 14.66 8.00 15.86
CA VAL A 22 14.08 8.81 14.77
C VAL A 22 12.85 8.15 14.16
N SER A 23 12.72 6.82 14.26
CA SER A 23 11.56 6.09 13.75
C SER A 23 11.41 4.74 14.44
N THR A 24 10.22 4.16 14.37
CA THR A 24 9.94 2.78 14.81
C THR A 24 9.31 1.99 13.67
N LEU A 25 9.78 0.77 13.42
CA LEU A 25 9.20 -0.16 12.47
C LEU A 25 8.64 -1.36 13.21
N SER A 26 7.39 -1.69 12.92
CA SER A 26 6.74 -2.87 13.45
C SER A 26 6.68 -3.98 12.38
N LEU A 27 7.06 -5.18 12.77
CA LEU A 27 7.02 -6.38 11.94
C LEU A 27 6.25 -7.48 12.66
N THR A 28 5.07 -7.84 12.15
CA THR A 28 4.27 -8.94 12.71
C THR A 28 4.33 -10.15 11.79
N LEU A 29 4.73 -11.31 12.33
CA LEU A 29 4.69 -12.55 11.56
C LEU A 29 3.25 -13.09 11.55
N ARG A 30 2.71 -13.38 10.36
CA ARG A 30 1.34 -13.86 10.21
C ARG A 30 1.29 -15.23 9.53
N ALA A 31 0.29 -16.03 9.89
CA ALA A 31 0.01 -17.30 9.25
C ALA A 31 -0.16 -17.13 7.72
N PRO A 32 0.45 -18.01 6.92
CA PRO A 32 0.29 -17.99 5.46
C PRO A 32 -1.18 -18.27 5.08
N GLY A 33 -1.70 -17.53 4.11
CA GLY A 33 -3.06 -17.75 3.56
C GLY A 33 -4.13 -16.75 4.00
N VAL A 34 -3.88 -15.89 5.00
CA VAL A 34 -4.84 -14.86 5.42
C VAL A 34 -4.56 -13.53 4.72
N THR A 35 -5.10 -13.35 3.51
CA THR A 35 -5.05 -12.05 2.83
C THR A 35 -6.05 -11.09 3.48
N ARG A 36 -5.57 -10.12 4.27
CA ARG A 36 -6.41 -9.02 4.74
C ARG A 36 -6.53 -8.00 3.60
N ARG A 37 -7.75 -7.77 3.11
CA ARG A 37 -8.05 -6.52 2.40
C ARG A 37 -7.86 -5.39 3.42
N VAL A 38 -6.80 -4.61 3.26
CA VAL A 38 -6.68 -3.31 3.94
C VAL A 38 -7.64 -2.38 3.20
N VAL A 39 -8.89 -2.36 3.66
CA VAL A 39 -9.80 -1.27 3.33
C VAL A 39 -9.43 -0.18 4.31
N SER A 40 -8.73 0.85 3.83
CA SER A 40 -8.56 2.08 4.60
C SER A 40 -9.96 2.58 4.94
N ASP A 41 -10.23 2.83 6.22
CA ASP A 41 -11.50 3.34 6.75
C ASP A 41 -11.78 4.70 6.11
N ALA A 42 -12.52 4.68 5.00
CA ALA A 42 -13.13 5.85 4.37
C ALA A 42 -14.64 5.73 4.64
N PRO A 43 -15.34 6.81 5.05
CA PRO A 43 -16.75 6.71 5.40
C PRO A 43 -17.54 6.25 4.18
N ALA A 44 -18.14 5.06 4.31
CA ALA A 44 -18.90 4.41 3.26
C ALA A 44 -20.17 5.20 2.97
N LYS A 45 -20.19 5.91 1.83
CA LYS A 45 -21.44 6.38 1.24
C LYS A 45 -22.14 5.16 0.63
N SER A 46 -23.08 4.61 1.39
CA SER A 46 -23.97 3.54 0.98
C SER A 46 -24.71 3.91 -0.30
N SER A 47 -24.37 3.22 -1.40
CA SER A 47 -25.30 3.03 -2.51
C SER A 47 -25.32 1.54 -2.79
N ALA A 48 -26.39 0.90 -2.32
CA ALA A 48 -26.67 -0.50 -2.59
C ALA A 48 -26.84 -0.69 -4.10
N SER A 49 -25.86 -1.34 -4.73
CA SER A 49 -26.01 -1.90 -6.06
C SER A 49 -25.81 -3.41 -5.93
N ALA A 50 -26.82 -4.16 -6.36
CA ALA A 50 -26.90 -5.61 -6.22
C ALA A 50 -25.66 -6.34 -6.78
N PRO A 51 -25.29 -7.52 -6.24
CA PRO A 51 -24.14 -8.25 -6.76
C PRO A 51 -24.44 -8.79 -8.17
N ALA A 52 -23.90 -8.14 -9.20
CA ALA A 52 -23.88 -8.67 -10.55
C ALA A 52 -23.12 -10.01 -10.57
N SER A 53 -23.74 -11.05 -11.15
CA SER A 53 -23.14 -12.38 -11.23
C SER A 53 -21.81 -12.32 -11.99
N LYS A 54 -20.76 -12.92 -11.42
CA LYS A 54 -19.45 -13.00 -12.07
C LYS A 54 -19.48 -14.09 -13.15
N GLY A 55 -20.01 -13.75 -14.32
CA GLY A 55 -19.61 -14.44 -15.55
C GLY A 55 -18.09 -14.38 -15.70
N GLY A 56 -17.46 -15.53 -15.98
CA GLY A 56 -16.01 -15.65 -16.12
C GLY A 56 -15.47 -14.60 -17.10
N ARG A 57 -14.71 -13.63 -16.60
CA ARG A 57 -14.18 -12.55 -17.45
C ARG A 57 -13.11 -13.14 -18.36
N LYS A 58 -13.42 -13.27 -19.66
CA LYS A 58 -12.44 -13.58 -20.69
C LYS A 58 -11.28 -12.59 -20.57
N ARG A 59 -10.06 -13.10 -20.32
CA ARG A 59 -8.85 -12.27 -20.20
C ARG A 59 -8.65 -11.53 -21.53
N ARG A 60 -8.92 -10.22 -21.53
CA ARG A 60 -8.73 -9.38 -22.71
C ARG A 60 -7.26 -9.00 -22.79
N ALA A 61 -6.62 -9.30 -23.92
CA ALA A 61 -5.30 -8.77 -24.21
C ALA A 61 -5.41 -7.25 -24.34
N ILE A 62 -4.57 -6.53 -23.60
CA ILE A 62 -4.54 -5.07 -23.68
C ILE A 62 -3.88 -4.66 -25.00
N SER A 63 -4.48 -3.71 -25.71
CA SER A 63 -3.91 -3.14 -26.95
C SER A 63 -2.64 -2.33 -26.64
N PRO A 64 -1.75 -2.12 -27.63
CA PRO A 64 -0.57 -1.26 -27.45
C PRO A 64 -0.92 0.14 -26.93
N GLU A 65 -2.02 0.71 -27.41
CA GLU A 65 -2.54 2.00 -26.94
C GLU A 65 -2.97 1.97 -25.47
N GLY A 66 -3.65 0.89 -25.05
CA GLY A 66 -4.04 0.71 -23.65
C GLY A 66 -2.83 0.65 -22.71
N ARG A 67 -1.73 0.01 -23.15
CA ARG A 67 -0.46 0.01 -22.41
C ARG A 67 0.15 1.41 -22.30
N ALA A 68 0.13 2.19 -23.39
CA ALA A 68 0.65 3.56 -23.40
C ALA A 68 -0.11 4.46 -22.40
N ARG A 69 -1.45 4.36 -22.38
CA ARG A 69 -2.29 5.10 -21.42
C ARG A 69 -1.99 4.70 -19.96
N MET A 70 -1.77 3.41 -19.70
CA MET A 70 -1.39 2.94 -18.36
C MET A 70 -0.01 3.44 -17.92
N ALA A 71 0.96 3.46 -18.83
CA ALA A 71 2.30 3.97 -18.53
C ALA A 71 2.29 5.48 -18.20
N ALA A 72 1.55 6.27 -18.97
CA ALA A 72 1.36 7.70 -18.70
C ALA A 72 0.71 7.93 -17.32
N ALA A 73 -0.35 7.16 -17.01
CA ALA A 73 -1.01 7.25 -15.72
C ALA A 73 -0.10 6.86 -14.54
N GLN A 74 0.77 5.85 -14.70
CA GLN A 74 1.74 5.49 -13.66
C GLN A 74 2.76 6.60 -13.41
N LYS A 75 3.30 7.20 -14.48
CA LYS A 75 4.23 8.34 -14.35
C LYS A 75 3.59 9.52 -13.63
N ALA A 76 2.35 9.87 -13.99
CA ALA A 76 1.60 10.92 -13.31
C ALA A 76 1.38 10.61 -11.81
N ARG A 77 1.03 9.36 -11.47
CA ARG A 77 0.88 8.93 -10.08
C ARG A 77 2.19 9.04 -9.29
N TRP A 78 3.32 8.68 -9.89
CA TRP A 78 4.63 8.82 -9.24
C TRP A 78 5.04 10.27 -9.03
N ALA A 79 4.85 11.12 -10.04
CA ALA A 79 5.11 12.56 -9.91
C ALA A 79 4.28 13.19 -8.78
N ALA A 80 2.99 12.86 -8.68
CA ALA A 80 2.12 13.36 -7.61
C ALA A 80 2.56 12.89 -6.21
N ARG A 81 3.08 11.66 -6.09
CA ARG A 81 3.60 11.15 -4.82
C ARG A 81 4.90 11.83 -4.40
N LYS A 82 5.79 12.12 -5.36
CA LYS A 82 7.02 12.88 -5.11
C LYS A 82 6.71 14.30 -4.67
N ALA A 83 5.86 15.02 -5.41
CA ALA A 83 5.45 16.37 -5.03
C ALA A 83 4.82 16.44 -3.64
N LYS A 84 4.01 15.44 -3.25
CA LYS A 84 3.46 15.35 -1.89
C LYS A 84 4.53 15.09 -0.82
N ALA A 85 5.53 14.29 -1.12
CA ALA A 85 6.64 14.03 -0.19
C ALA A 85 7.52 15.28 0.00
N ASP A 86 7.76 16.04 -1.08
CA ASP A 86 8.52 17.29 -1.01
C ASP A 86 7.75 18.36 -0.21
N GLN A 87 6.44 18.50 -0.44
CA GLN A 87 5.59 19.42 0.34
C GLN A 87 5.50 19.08 1.83
N SER A 88 5.54 17.79 2.20
CA SER A 88 5.58 17.40 3.61
C SER A 88 6.90 17.73 4.29
N ASN A 89 7.99 17.87 3.54
CA ASN A 89 9.32 18.19 4.06
C ASN A 89 9.51 19.71 4.27
N GLU A 90 8.94 20.54 3.38
CA GLU A 90 9.04 22.01 3.45
C GLU A 90 8.17 22.61 4.57
N ASN A 91 7.08 21.95 4.95
CA ASN A 91 6.19 22.41 6.03
C ASN A 91 6.63 21.95 7.44
N GLN A 92 7.87 21.47 7.60
CA GLN A 92 8.46 20.94 8.84
C GLN A 92 9.82 21.59 9.20
N GLY A 93 10.27 22.58 8.44
CA GLY A 93 11.46 23.41 8.74
C GLY A 93 11.07 24.79 9.22
#